data_AF-A0A9Q3F844-F1
#
_entry.id   AF-A0A9Q3F844-F1
#
_cell.length_a   1.000
_cell.length_b   1.000
_cell.length_c   1.000
_cell.angle_alpha   90.00
_cell.angle_beta   90.00
_cell.angle_gamma   90.00
#
_symmetry.space_group_name_H-M   'P 1'
#
loop_
_entity.id
_entity.type
_entity.pdbx_description
1 polymer ?
#
loop_
_entity_poly.entity_id
_entity_poly.type
_entity_poly.pdbx_seq_one_letter_code
_entity_poly.pdbx_strand_id
1 'polypeptide(L)'
;MKLVVLRNIGHNEEVEVTNPVIITWHNDKSRMVGDFRALSTYTIPDRYPTPGINEALTQLSKARFITSMDALKGFHHNALTSHDRKLLRIIACCGLY
;
A
#
# COMPACT_ATOMS: atom_id res chain seq x y z
N MET A 1 -1.80 10.41 7.74
CA MET A 1 -2.26 10.65 6.35
C MET A 1 -3.76 10.94 6.41
N LYS A 2 -4.16 12.18 6.10
CA LYS A 2 -5.58 12.56 6.02
C LYS A 2 -6.03 12.26 4.59
N LEU A 3 -7.02 11.39 4.41
CA LEU A 3 -7.62 11.15 3.11
C LEU A 3 -8.38 12.42 2.72
N VAL A 4 -7.94 13.07 1.66
CA VAL A 4 -8.59 14.26 1.11
C VAL A 4 -9.45 13.78 -0.05
N VAL A 5 -10.74 14.14 -0.04
CA VAL A 5 -11.64 13.86 -1.15
C VAL A 5 -11.13 14.65 -2.36
N LEU A 6 -10.74 13.96 -3.43
CA LEU A 6 -10.27 14.60 -4.66
C LEU A 6 -11.44 15.15 -5.46
N ARG A 7 -12.54 14.40 -5.53
CA ARG A 7 -13.75 14.75 -6.27
C ARG A 7 -14.93 13.89 -5.79
N ASN A 8 -16.12 14.48 -5.70
CA ASN A 8 -17.37 13.72 -5.63
C ASN A 8 -17.77 13.29 -7.04
N ILE A 9 -17.78 11.99 -7.29
CA ILE A 9 -18.14 11.42 -8.60
C ILE A 9 -19.66 11.48 -8.75
N GLY A 10 -20.15 11.95 -9.91
CA GLY A 10 -21.57 11.92 -10.26
C GLY A 10 -22.08 10.51 -10.60
N HIS A 11 -23.39 10.31 -10.64
CA HIS A 11 -23.94 9.03 -11.13
C HIS A 11 -23.54 8.83 -12.60
N ASN A 12 -22.93 7.69 -12.93
CA ASN A 12 -22.43 7.30 -14.27
C ASN A 12 -21.26 8.13 -14.87
N GLU A 13 -20.44 8.80 -14.05
CA GLU A 13 -19.19 9.40 -14.55
C GLU A 13 -18.10 8.33 -14.71
N GLU A 14 -17.58 8.15 -15.93
CA GLU A 14 -16.47 7.24 -16.18
C GLU A 14 -15.15 7.81 -15.63
N VAL A 15 -14.44 7.00 -14.85
CA VAL A 15 -13.14 7.36 -14.28
C VAL A 15 -12.10 6.37 -14.82
N GLU A 16 -10.98 6.88 -15.33
CA GLU A 16 -9.95 6.09 -16.02
C GLU A 16 -9.50 4.83 -15.25
N VAL A 17 -9.10 4.99 -13.98
CA VAL A 17 -8.62 3.88 -13.13
C VAL A 17 -9.06 4.11 -11.71
N THR A 18 -9.77 3.13 -11.14
CA THR A 18 -10.20 3.15 -9.75
C THR A 18 -10.18 1.76 -9.13
N ASN A 19 -9.81 1.70 -7.87
CA ASN A 19 -9.79 0.46 -7.09
C ASN A 19 -10.90 0.52 -6.04
N PRO A 20 -11.72 -0.54 -5.88
CA PRO A 20 -12.74 -0.55 -4.85
C PRO A 20 -12.13 -0.71 -3.45
N VAL A 21 -12.82 -0.19 -2.44
CA VAL A 21 -12.42 -0.30 -1.03
C VAL A 21 -13.39 -1.17 -0.28
N ILE A 22 -12.84 -2.07 0.54
CA ILE A 22 -13.57 -2.91 1.48
C ILE A 22 -13.22 -2.45 2.89
N ILE A 23 -14.23 -2.33 3.76
CA ILE A 23 -14.02 -2.03 5.18
C ILE A 23 -14.02 -3.36 5.93
N THR A 24 -12.92 -3.66 6.60
CA THR A 24 -12.78 -4.84 7.47
C THR A 24 -12.68 -4.40 8.92
N TRP A 25 -13.19 -5.24 9.84
CA TRP A 25 -13.18 -4.96 11.27
C TRP A 25 -12.19 -5.89 11.96
N HIS A 26 -11.32 -5.34 12.80
CA HIS A 26 -10.34 -6.12 13.56
C HIS A 26 -9.95 -5.41 14.85
N ASN A 27 -10.00 -6.10 16.00
CA ASN A 27 -9.72 -5.56 17.33
C ASN A 27 -10.45 -4.23 17.58
N ASP A 28 -11.77 -4.20 17.35
CA ASP A 28 -12.63 -3.02 17.53
C ASP A 28 -12.23 -1.79 16.71
N LYS A 29 -11.40 -1.98 15.68
CA LYS A 29 -10.95 -0.93 14.75
C LYS A 29 -11.33 -1.31 13.33
N SER A 30 -11.94 -0.37 12.63
CA SER A 30 -12.17 -0.49 11.20
C SER A 30 -10.86 -0.25 10.44
N ARG A 31 -10.65 -1.03 9.38
CA ARG A 31 -9.51 -0.95 8.47
C ARG A 31 -10.03 -0.84 7.05
N MET A 32 -9.59 0.19 6.34
CA MET A 32 -9.84 0.33 4.92
C MET A 32 -8.85 -0.54 4.16
N VAL A 33 -9.35 -1.42 3.30
CA VAL A 33 -8.56 -2.34 2.48
C VAL A 33 -8.91 -2.06 1.02
N GLY A 34 -7.98 -1.45 0.29
CA GLY A 34 -8.13 -1.28 -1.16
C GLY A 34 -7.87 -2.59 -1.89
N ASP A 35 -8.75 -2.95 -2.82
CA ASP A 35 -8.56 -4.12 -3.68
C ASP A 35 -7.72 -3.73 -4.90
N PHE A 36 -6.41 -3.96 -4.81
CA PHE A 36 -5.44 -3.67 -5.87
C PHE A 36 -5.10 -4.92 -6.72
N ARG A 37 -5.92 -5.98 -6.71
CA ARG A 37 -5.61 -7.22 -7.46
C ARG A 37 -5.54 -6.98 -8.97
N ALA A 38 -6.50 -6.22 -9.50
CA ALA A 38 -6.49 -5.82 -10.89
C ALA A 38 -5.23 -5.01 -11.21
N LEU A 39 -4.96 -3.96 -10.43
CA LEU A 39 -3.78 -3.12 -10.59
C LEU A 39 -2.47 -3.92 -10.55
N SER A 40 -2.34 -4.87 -9.61
CA SER A 40 -1.17 -5.72 -9.48
C SER A 40 -0.89 -6.59 -10.71
N THR A 41 -1.91 -6.88 -11.52
CA THR A 41 -1.76 -7.64 -12.78
C THR A 41 -1.23 -6.77 -13.91
N TYR A 42 -1.53 -5.46 -13.88
CA TYR A 42 -1.03 -4.50 -14.86
C TYR A 42 0.40 -4.00 -14.53
N THR A 43 0.78 -3.98 -13.24
CA THR A 43 2.10 -3.51 -12.81
C THR A 43 3.18 -4.58 -12.95
N ILE A 44 4.36 -4.18 -13.41
CA ILE A 44 5.54 -5.06 -13.43
C ILE A 44 6.08 -5.16 -11.99
N PRO A 45 6.22 -6.37 -11.42
CA PRO A 45 6.75 -6.53 -10.06
C PRO A 45 8.25 -6.21 -10.03
N ASP A 46 8.63 -5.21 -9.23
CA ASP A 46 10.03 -4.91 -8.92
C ASP A 46 10.53 -5.81 -7.78
N ARG A 47 11.32 -6.82 -8.12
CA ARG A 47 11.86 -7.78 -7.15
C ARG A 47 13.24 -7.32 -6.72
N TYR A 48 13.30 -6.62 -5.59
CA TYR A 48 14.57 -6.30 -4.96
C TYR A 48 15.23 -7.56 -4.36
N PRO A 49 16.54 -7.79 -4.57
CA PRO A 49 17.21 -8.95 -4.03
C PRO A 49 17.16 -8.92 -2.50
N THR A 50 16.43 -9.88 -1.93
CA THR A 50 16.38 -10.08 -0.48
C THR A 50 17.35 -11.21 -0.15
N PRO A 51 18.27 -11.04 0.82
CA PRO A 51 19.19 -12.10 1.20
C PRO A 51 18.41 -13.33 1.67
N GLY A 52 18.93 -14.51 1.35
CA GLY A 52 18.36 -15.75 1.85
C GLY A 52 18.41 -15.78 3.39
N ILE A 53 17.46 -16.45 4.02
CA ILE A 53 17.38 -16.52 5.50
C ILE A 53 18.71 -17.03 6.10
N ASN A 54 19.31 -18.07 5.50
CA ASN A 54 20.58 -18.61 5.95
C ASN A 54 21.75 -17.63 5.83
N GLU A 55 21.78 -16.83 4.77
CA GLU A 55 22.81 -15.83 4.55
C GLU A 55 22.70 -14.69 5.57
N ALA A 56 21.48 -14.18 5.79
CA ALA A 56 21.20 -13.18 6.80
C ALA A 56 21.59 -13.67 8.22
N LEU A 57 21.25 -14.92 8.57
CA LEU A 57 21.63 -15.52 9.86
C LEU A 57 23.15 -15.69 10.01
N THR A 58 23.85 -16.05 8.93
CA THR A 58 25.33 -16.17 8.94
C THR A 58 26.01 -14.81 9.12
N GLN A 59 25.42 -13.74 8.59
CA GLN A 59 25.91 -12.38 8.83
C GLN A 59 25.64 -11.94 10.28
N LEU A 60 24.48 -12.28 10.82
CA LEU A 60 24.11 -11.96 12.21
C LEU A 60 24.95 -12.71 13.25
N SER A 61 25.37 -13.96 12.98
CA SER A 61 26.12 -14.77 13.94
C SER A 61 27.50 -14.21 14.29
N LYS A 62 28.06 -13.35 13.43
CA LYS A 62 29.34 -12.66 13.66
C LYS A 62 29.19 -11.35 14.46
N ALA A 63 27.97 -10.89 14.73
CA ALA A 63 27.72 -9.61 15.39
C ALA A 63 27.86 -9.74 16.91
N ARG A 64 28.52 -8.75 17.54
CA ARG A 64 28.64 -8.66 19.02
C ARG A 64 27.35 -8.15 19.68
N PHE A 65 26.60 -7.32 18.97
CA PHE A 65 25.32 -6.75 19.41
C PHE A 65 24.33 -6.79 18.25
N ILE A 66 23.10 -7.18 18.53
CA ILE A 66 22.00 -7.21 17.56
C ILE A 66 20.96 -6.19 18.02
N THR A 67 20.60 -5.27 17.14
CA THR A 67 19.50 -4.33 17.35
C THR A 67 18.41 -4.61 16.34
N SER A 68 17.15 -4.55 16.79
CA SER A 68 15.98 -4.74 15.94
C SER A 68 15.15 -3.46 15.99
N MET A 69 14.79 -2.95 14.82
CA MET A 69 13.93 -1.78 14.67
C MET A 69 12.77 -2.15 13.75
N ASP A 70 11.55 -1.86 14.20
CA ASP A 70 10.36 -2.04 13.37
C ASP A 70 9.99 -0.71 12.71
N ALA A 71 9.86 -0.73 11.38
CA ALA A 71 9.42 0.41 10.60
C ALA A 71 7.88 0.47 10.61
N LEU A 72 7.31 0.96 11.72
CA LEU A 72 5.86 1.12 11.87
C LEU A 72 5.28 1.91 10.70
N LYS A 73 4.29 1.33 10.01
CA LYS A 73 3.60 1.97 8.88
C LYS A 73 4.57 2.44 7.77
N GLY A 74 5.71 1.76 7.57
CA GLY A 74 6.75 2.13 6.61
C GLY A 74 6.22 2.43 5.20
N PHE A 75 5.26 1.65 4.71
CA PHE A 75 4.63 1.87 3.41
C PHE A 75 3.96 3.24 3.24
N HIS A 76 3.49 3.87 4.32
CA HIS A 76 2.84 5.18 4.27
C HIS A 76 3.83 6.35 4.29
N HIS A 77 5.10 6.10 4.59
CA HIS A 77 6.15 7.12 4.59
C HIS A 77 6.77 7.29 3.19
N ASN A 78 6.69 6.27 2.33
CA ASN A 78 7.23 6.32 0.99
C ASN A 78 6.40 7.28 0.10
N ALA A 79 7.08 8.23 -0.53
CA ALA A 79 6.44 9.13 -1.48
C ALA A 79 6.17 8.41 -2.81
N LEU A 80 4.99 8.64 -3.37
CA LEU A 80 4.61 8.16 -4.69
C LEU A 80 4.89 9.23 -5.74
N THR A 81 5.26 8.80 -6.95
CA THR A 81 5.38 9.74 -8.07
C THR A 81 4.01 10.31 -8.44
N SER A 82 4.00 11.53 -8.99
CA SER A 82 2.76 12.19 -9.41
C SER A 82 2.02 11.41 -10.52
N HIS A 83 2.75 10.64 -11.33
CA HIS A 83 2.19 9.82 -12.39
C HIS A 83 1.45 8.61 -11.81
N ASP A 84 2.10 7.86 -10.91
CA ASP A 84 1.58 6.60 -10.36
C ASP A 84 0.46 6.83 -9.34
N ARG A 85 0.38 8.03 -8.74
CA ARG A 85 -0.68 8.39 -7.81
C ARG A 85 -2.09 8.20 -8.39
N LYS A 86 -2.25 8.34 -9.71
CA LYS A 86 -3.54 8.13 -10.39
C LYS A 86 -3.96 6.66 -10.39
N LEU A 87 -3.00 5.74 -10.45
CA LEU A 87 -3.27 4.29 -10.47
C LEU A 87 -3.77 3.77 -9.13
N LEU A 88 -3.39 4.44 -8.03
CA LEU A 88 -3.74 4.08 -6.66
C LEU A 88 -5.01 4.78 -6.14
N ARG A 89 -5.79 5.42 -7.03
CA ARG A 89 -7.06 6.05 -6.65
C ARG A 89 -8.05 5.01 -6.15
N ILE A 90 -8.80 5.38 -5.12
CA ILE A 90 -9.77 4.49 -4.49
C ILE A 90 -11.17 5.08 -4.53
N ILE A 91 -12.15 4.25 -4.88
CA ILE A 91 -13.56 4.60 -4.75
C ILE A 91 -14.08 4.05 -3.44
N ALA A 92 -14.66 4.94 -2.62
CA ALA A 92 -15.54 4.56 -1.54
C ALA A 92 -16.96 5.09 -1.80
N CYS A 93 -17.92 4.59 -1.02
CA CYS A 93 -19.34 4.94 -1.12
C CYS A 93 -19.65 6.45 -1.08
N CYS A 94 -18.73 7.29 -0.65
CA CYS A 94 -18.90 8.74 -0.56
C CYS A 94 -17.93 9.57 -1.42
N GLY A 95 -17.13 8.95 -2.30
CA GLY A 95 -16.30 9.69 -3.26
C GLY A 95 -15.00 9.03 -3.67
N LEU A 96 -14.24 9.78 -4.47
CA LEU A 96 -12.92 9.40 -4.98
C LEU A 96 -11.82 10.02 -4.12
N TYR A 97 -10.88 9.18 -3.70
CA TYR A 97 -9.73 9.57 -2.89
C TYR A 97 -8.41 9.31 -3.61
#